data_AF-A0A395N232-F1
#
_entry.id   AF-A0A395N232-F1
#
_cell.length_a   1.000
_cell.length_b   1.000
_cell.length_c   1.000
_cell.angle_alpha   90.00
_cell.angle_beta   90.00
_cell.angle_gamma   90.00
#
_symmetry.space_group_name_H-M   'P 1'
#
loop_
_entity.id
_entity.type
_entity.pdbx_description
1 polymer ?
#
loop_
_entity_poly.entity_id
_entity_poly.type
_entity_poly.pdbx_seq_one_letter_code
_entity_poly.pdbx_strand_id
1 'polypeptide(L)'
;MDEIYQKIAEFNPRRLKHSPDVSSFKYSELWCNDDAEIVDYNEGYVSIPGVASWLATEKREGTRGPESLVLRFIWPRFILDENRVGLPEDAKNQILEKFGLRLAYDYFSSCVAGVAAFPEVVNNDTSQQAYAFCYAPKLASIWSHTRPRFAASRPGVTYGIILASDDEQEGLKALLKSKSKWQLNTASNAMFPALLFAFMFQGEIEVTQNNMKPGIQQIEARTGYSDFKTQRKHIAAGELGSLSAQMSGFAVRLASTERKDKTLQKLIEFAHEHVSLGESTAYKADELMKNHIGVLQSRLTMQAMDREYTLKRIQIQIDVLNNLISEDYSLSNYIISISTLRDAASMKTLAFVTMVFLPGSFVSALFSTDLFDWDNTEGQGIGILTTPQFRLYWAITIPLTVITFILYFMWAEFSSFDRSQRRERKRWGFPRTESMKAEERTRSPLQKFKDQRERMSEVYARAKKRQSLIWRGGKEESMNDETIA
;
A
#
# COMPACT_ATOMS: atom_id res chain seq x y z
N MET A 1 40.55 -11.31 4.27
CA MET A 1 39.21 -10.91 4.78
C MET A 1 38.39 -10.15 3.72
N ASP A 2 39.04 -9.59 2.69
CA ASP A 2 38.38 -8.76 1.67
C ASP A 2 37.63 -9.54 0.59
N GLU A 3 37.99 -10.82 0.39
CA GLU A 3 37.49 -11.67 -0.72
C GLU A 3 35.96 -11.74 -0.76
N ILE A 4 35.30 -11.88 0.39
CA ILE A 4 33.84 -11.96 0.45
C ILE A 4 33.17 -10.67 -0.04
N TYR A 5 33.72 -9.51 0.31
CA TYR A 5 33.19 -8.21 -0.10
C TYR A 5 33.40 -7.98 -1.59
N GLN A 6 34.56 -8.38 -2.13
CA GLN A 6 34.83 -8.33 -3.56
C GLN A 6 33.89 -9.26 -4.34
N LYS A 7 33.67 -10.48 -3.85
CA LYS A 7 32.73 -11.43 -4.46
C LYS A 7 31.29 -10.93 -4.43
N ILE A 8 30.87 -10.30 -3.34
CA ILE A 8 29.54 -9.66 -3.27
C ILE A 8 29.46 -8.47 -4.24
N ALA A 9 30.53 -7.69 -4.38
CA ALA A 9 30.58 -6.57 -5.33
C ALA A 9 30.54 -7.02 -6.81
N GLU A 10 30.95 -8.25 -7.14
CA GLU A 10 30.76 -8.82 -8.50
C GLU A 10 29.27 -8.91 -8.86
N PHE A 11 28.41 -9.17 -7.88
CA PHE A 11 26.94 -9.11 -8.02
C PHE A 11 26.48 -7.65 -7.97
N ASN A 12 26.85 -6.87 -8.99
CA ASN A 12 26.49 -5.46 -9.09
C ASN A 12 25.30 -5.23 -10.03
N PRO A 13 24.05 -5.21 -9.53
CA PRO A 13 22.89 -4.88 -10.34
C PRO A 13 22.84 -3.38 -10.74
N ARG A 14 23.70 -2.51 -10.17
CA ARG A 14 23.64 -1.04 -10.30
C ARG A 14 25.01 -0.41 -10.49
N ARG A 15 25.70 -0.75 -11.59
CA ARG A 15 26.95 -0.05 -11.95
C ARG A 15 26.70 1.44 -12.16
N LEU A 16 27.35 2.26 -11.35
CA LEU A 16 27.28 3.72 -11.45
C LEU A 16 28.00 4.17 -12.71
N LYS A 17 27.37 5.08 -13.45
CA LYS A 17 27.97 5.77 -14.59
C LYS A 17 28.54 7.10 -14.12
N HIS A 18 29.75 7.43 -14.55
CA HIS A 18 30.38 8.70 -14.19
C HIS A 18 30.19 9.73 -15.31
N SER A 19 29.84 10.96 -14.93
CA SER A 19 29.77 12.07 -15.89
C SER A 19 31.09 12.85 -15.91
N PRO A 20 31.73 13.01 -17.08
CA PRO A 20 32.97 13.79 -17.20
C PRO A 20 32.73 15.31 -17.08
N ASP A 21 31.49 15.78 -17.25
CA ASP A 21 31.18 17.21 -17.45
C ASP A 21 31.06 18.03 -16.15
N VAL A 22 31.56 17.53 -15.02
CA VAL A 22 31.42 18.19 -13.71
C VAL A 22 32.70 18.94 -13.35
N SER A 23 32.59 20.25 -13.17
CA SER A 23 33.72 21.14 -12.84
C SER A 23 33.98 21.30 -11.34
N SER A 24 32.99 21.02 -10.49
CA SER A 24 33.12 21.10 -9.02
C SER A 24 32.10 20.21 -8.29
N PHE A 25 32.40 19.88 -7.02
CA PHE A 25 31.46 19.20 -6.12
C PHE A 25 31.37 19.91 -4.77
N LYS A 26 30.25 19.69 -4.05
CA LYS A 26 29.99 20.26 -2.73
C LYS A 26 30.68 19.42 -1.64
N TYR A 27 31.13 20.07 -0.58
CA TYR A 27 31.67 19.40 0.60
C TYR A 27 31.15 20.02 1.91
N SER A 28 31.21 19.24 2.97
CA SER A 28 30.96 19.68 4.35
C SER A 28 32.08 19.17 5.24
N GLU A 29 32.62 20.04 6.08
CA GLU A 29 33.71 19.73 6.99
C GLU A 29 33.38 20.18 8.41
N LEU A 30 33.95 19.45 9.36
CA LEU A 30 33.96 19.80 10.77
C LEU A 30 35.40 20.02 11.22
N TRP A 31 35.65 21.18 11.82
CA TRP A 31 36.95 21.62 12.28
C TRP A 31 36.93 21.83 13.78
N CYS A 32 37.86 21.21 14.51
CA CYS A 32 38.02 21.43 15.95
C CYS A 32 39.05 22.53 16.18
N ASN A 33 38.70 23.49 17.04
CA ASN A 33 39.70 24.38 17.59
C ASN A 33 40.46 23.66 18.72
N ASP A 34 41.79 23.60 18.60
CA ASP A 34 42.66 22.88 19.54
C ASP A 34 42.57 23.43 20.99
N ASP A 35 42.15 24.68 21.19
CA ASP A 35 42.06 25.34 22.51
C ASP A 35 40.66 25.26 23.18
N ALA A 36 39.60 25.09 22.39
CA ALA A 36 38.22 25.22 22.88
C ALA A 36 37.41 23.91 22.87
N GLU A 37 37.93 22.83 22.27
CA GLU A 37 37.22 21.54 22.04
C GLU A 37 35.84 21.68 21.35
N ILE A 38 35.59 22.82 20.72
CA ILE A 38 34.37 23.14 20.00
C ILE A 38 34.59 22.85 18.52
N VAL A 39 33.58 22.23 17.91
CA VAL A 39 33.59 21.87 16.49
C VAL A 39 32.80 22.89 15.67
N ASP A 40 33.46 23.47 14.68
CA ASP A 40 32.90 24.44 13.74
C ASP A 40 32.60 23.79 12.38
N TYR A 41 31.41 24.09 11.84
CA TYR A 41 30.94 23.60 10.55
C TYR A 41 31.40 24.52 9.42
N ASN A 42 31.94 23.93 8.36
CA ASN A 42 32.33 24.61 7.13
C ASN A 42 31.73 23.91 5.91
N GLU A 43 31.26 24.67 4.93
CA GLU A 43 30.76 24.13 3.67
C GLU A 43 31.28 24.93 2.49
N GLY A 44 31.43 24.25 1.35
CA GLY A 44 31.96 24.91 0.16
C GLY A 44 31.90 24.04 -1.09
N TYR A 45 32.64 24.49 -2.11
CA TYR A 45 32.80 23.80 -3.38
C TYR A 45 34.28 23.61 -3.67
N VAL A 46 34.63 22.42 -4.15
CA VAL A 46 35.99 22.13 -4.66
C VAL A 46 35.94 21.98 -6.15
N SER A 47 36.80 22.70 -6.87
CA SER A 47 37.01 22.50 -8.30
C SER A 47 37.86 21.25 -8.54
N ILE A 48 37.57 20.49 -9.62
CA ILE A 48 38.27 19.23 -9.93
C ILE A 48 39.80 19.37 -9.96
N PRO A 49 40.40 20.44 -10.54
CA PRO A 49 41.87 20.61 -10.52
C PRO A 49 42.47 20.83 -9.13
N GLY A 50 41.68 21.35 -8.18
CA GLY A 50 42.12 21.66 -6.81
C GLY A 50 41.95 20.52 -5.80
N VAL A 51 41.48 19.34 -6.23
CA VAL A 51 41.17 18.22 -5.35
C VAL A 51 42.41 17.77 -4.56
N ALA A 52 43.56 17.63 -5.21
CA ALA A 52 44.80 17.19 -4.55
C ALA A 52 45.24 18.15 -3.42
N SER A 53 45.24 19.46 -3.67
CA SER A 53 45.58 20.48 -2.66
C SER A 53 44.58 20.51 -1.51
N TRP A 54 43.29 20.34 -1.81
CA TRP A 54 42.23 20.30 -0.78
C TRP A 54 42.35 19.05 0.10
N LEU A 55 42.61 17.88 -0.50
CA LEU A 55 42.83 16.62 0.22
C LEU A 55 44.04 16.68 1.17
N ALA A 56 45.07 17.47 0.86
CA ALA A 56 46.24 17.68 1.71
C ALA A 56 45.98 18.60 2.92
N THR A 57 44.90 19.38 2.92
CA THR A 57 44.61 20.36 3.96
C THR A 57 43.87 19.70 5.14
N GLU A 58 44.61 19.32 6.19
CA GLU A 58 44.07 18.74 7.44
C GLU A 58 44.24 19.66 8.66
N LYS A 59 45.05 20.71 8.52
CA LYS A 59 45.24 21.78 9.50
C LYS A 59 45.06 23.12 8.82
N ARG A 60 44.44 24.06 9.52
CA ARG A 60 44.29 25.44 9.04
C ARG A 60 44.35 26.43 10.20
N GLU A 61 44.66 27.68 9.88
CA GLU A 61 44.52 28.82 10.79
C GLU A 61 43.05 29.27 10.74
N GLY A 62 42.34 29.05 11.84
CA GLY A 62 40.95 29.49 12.02
C GLY A 62 40.86 30.90 12.60
N THR A 63 39.63 31.41 12.70
CA THR A 63 39.37 32.74 13.30
C THR A 63 39.73 32.85 14.78
N ARG A 64 39.85 31.70 15.46
CA ARG A 64 40.07 31.59 16.91
C ARG A 64 41.33 30.80 17.26
N GLY A 65 42.23 30.57 16.30
CA GLY A 65 43.45 29.78 16.50
C GLY A 65 43.57 28.59 15.53
N PRO A 66 44.55 27.69 15.75
CA PRO A 66 44.76 26.53 14.91
C PRO A 66 43.57 25.56 14.99
N GLU A 67 43.10 25.14 13.82
CA GLU A 67 42.00 24.20 13.68
C GLU A 67 42.47 22.89 13.03
N SER A 68 42.05 21.77 13.62
CA SER A 68 42.31 20.41 13.16
C SER A 68 41.05 19.80 12.54
N LEU A 69 41.18 19.14 11.40
CA LEU A 69 40.06 18.47 10.73
C LEU A 69 39.55 17.28 11.55
N VAL A 70 38.23 17.19 11.75
CA VAL A 70 37.57 16.06 12.44
C VAL A 70 36.75 15.22 11.47
N LEU A 71 36.04 15.88 10.56
CA LEU A 71 35.17 15.21 9.60
C LEU A 71 35.20 15.92 8.26
N ARG A 72 35.18 15.15 7.18
CA ARG A 72 35.08 15.63 5.81
C ARG A 72 34.16 14.75 5.00
N PHE A 73 33.03 15.32 4.59
CA PHE A 73 32.07 14.71 3.68
C PHE A 73 32.08 15.39 2.33
N ILE A 74 31.97 14.58 1.28
CA ILE A 74 31.69 15.07 -0.07
C ILE A 74 30.27 14.71 -0.47
N TRP A 75 29.67 15.60 -1.26
CA TRP A 75 28.31 15.49 -1.78
C TRP A 75 28.36 15.52 -3.32
N PRO A 76 28.76 14.43 -3.99
CA PRO A 76 28.67 14.34 -5.43
C PRO A 76 27.23 14.47 -5.88
N ARG A 77 27.00 15.12 -7.03
CA ARG A 77 25.67 15.14 -7.62
C ARG A 77 25.28 13.72 -8.01
N PHE A 78 24.16 13.22 -7.49
CA PHE A 78 23.72 11.86 -7.73
C PHE A 78 22.35 11.89 -8.43
N ILE A 79 22.31 11.41 -9.68
CA ILE A 79 21.08 11.28 -10.46
C ILE A 79 20.61 9.83 -10.35
N LEU A 80 19.59 9.66 -9.52
CA LEU A 80 19.01 8.40 -9.09
C LEU A 80 18.44 7.56 -10.23
N ASP A 81 17.73 8.19 -11.17
CA ASP A 81 17.06 7.50 -12.27
C ASP A 81 18.04 6.98 -13.33
N GLU A 82 19.21 7.62 -13.47
CA GLU A 82 20.22 7.28 -14.47
C GLU A 82 21.41 6.50 -13.89
N ASN A 83 21.39 6.26 -12.57
CA ASN A 83 22.50 5.71 -11.79
C ASN A 83 23.83 6.44 -12.08
N ARG A 84 23.77 7.78 -12.13
CA ARG A 84 24.91 8.63 -12.51
C ARG A 84 25.46 9.42 -11.34
N VAL A 85 26.78 9.39 -11.20
CA VAL A 85 27.52 10.20 -10.21
C VAL A 85 28.31 11.29 -10.94
N GLY A 86 28.08 12.53 -10.53
CA GLY A 86 28.82 13.70 -10.98
C GLY A 86 30.18 13.81 -10.31
N LEU A 87 31.07 12.84 -10.61
CA LEU A 87 32.45 12.83 -10.15
C LEU A 87 33.33 12.20 -11.24
N PRO A 88 34.29 12.94 -11.83
CA PRO A 88 35.23 12.39 -12.81
C PRO A 88 36.06 11.24 -12.24
N GLU A 89 36.46 10.29 -13.10
CA GLU A 89 37.21 9.09 -12.71
C GLU A 89 38.54 9.41 -11.98
N ASP A 90 39.29 10.39 -12.46
CA ASP A 90 40.58 10.76 -11.85
C ASP A 90 40.39 11.33 -10.43
N ALA A 91 39.42 12.24 -10.26
CA ALA A 91 39.09 12.81 -8.96
C ALA A 91 38.54 11.74 -8.00
N LYS A 92 37.70 10.82 -8.52
CA LYS A 92 37.19 9.68 -7.76
C LYS A 92 38.33 8.83 -7.24
N ASN A 93 39.28 8.44 -8.08
CA ASN A 93 40.39 7.58 -7.67
C ASN A 93 41.26 8.25 -6.60
N GLN A 94 41.58 9.54 -6.76
CA GLN A 94 42.33 10.32 -5.75
C GLN A 94 41.60 10.37 -4.40
N ILE A 95 40.28 10.60 -4.42
CA ILE A 95 39.47 10.67 -3.20
C ILE A 95 39.36 9.28 -2.54
N LEU A 96 39.08 8.23 -3.31
CA LEU A 96 38.95 6.87 -2.79
C LEU A 96 40.24 6.35 -2.18
N GLU A 97 41.39 6.72 -2.77
CA GLU A 97 42.71 6.39 -2.24
C GLU A 97 42.98 7.12 -0.93
N LYS A 98 42.83 8.45 -0.88
CA LYS A 98 43.05 9.24 0.34
C LYS A 98 42.08 8.85 1.46
N PHE A 99 40.83 8.54 1.12
CA PHE A 99 39.80 8.18 2.10
C PHE A 99 39.86 6.69 2.46
N GLY A 100 40.62 5.84 1.78
CA GLY A 100 40.65 4.40 2.04
C GLY A 100 39.29 3.71 1.81
N LEU A 101 38.53 4.18 0.81
CA LEU A 101 37.14 3.79 0.60
C LEU A 101 36.91 2.87 -0.61
N ARG A 102 37.98 2.39 -1.26
CA ARG A 102 37.87 1.63 -2.52
C ARG A 102 36.99 0.38 -2.40
N LEU A 103 37.22 -0.45 -1.39
CA LEU A 103 36.44 -1.66 -1.14
C LEU A 103 34.97 -1.33 -0.82
N ALA A 104 34.74 -0.29 -0.01
CA ALA A 104 33.41 0.17 0.34
C ALA A 104 32.64 0.72 -0.88
N TYR A 105 33.35 1.43 -1.77
CA TYR A 105 32.81 1.97 -3.02
C TYR A 105 32.35 0.88 -3.98
N ASP A 106 33.11 -0.21 -4.10
CA ASP A 106 32.69 -1.32 -4.95
C ASP A 106 31.50 -2.08 -4.33
N TYR A 107 31.55 -2.29 -3.02
CA TYR A 107 30.52 -3.02 -2.27
C TYR A 107 29.15 -2.32 -2.24
N PHE A 108 29.06 -1.01 -1.99
CA PHE A 108 27.75 -0.39 -1.70
C PHE A 108 26.75 -0.52 -2.86
N SER A 109 27.25 -0.63 -4.10
CA SER A 109 26.44 -0.79 -5.30
C SER A 109 25.67 -2.12 -5.37
N SER A 110 26.11 -3.14 -4.63
CA SER A 110 25.41 -4.44 -4.51
C SER A 110 24.31 -4.43 -3.45
N CYS A 111 24.30 -3.45 -2.54
CA CYS A 111 23.40 -3.42 -1.39
C CYS A 111 22.20 -2.49 -1.61
N VAL A 112 20.99 -3.01 -1.41
CA VAL A 112 19.76 -2.19 -1.48
C VAL A 112 19.47 -1.49 -0.16
N ALA A 113 19.60 -2.20 0.96
CA ALA A 113 19.48 -1.63 2.30
C ALA A 113 20.35 -2.43 3.26
N GLY A 114 21.20 -1.77 4.02
CA GLY A 114 22.09 -2.45 4.95
C GLY A 114 23.22 -1.59 5.47
N VAL A 115 23.93 -2.12 6.46
CA VAL A 115 25.12 -1.51 7.06
C VAL A 115 26.23 -2.56 7.09
N ALA A 116 27.47 -2.16 6.83
CA ALA A 116 28.63 -3.05 6.84
C ALA A 116 29.87 -2.33 7.37
N ALA A 117 30.67 -3.06 8.15
CA ALA A 117 32.06 -2.71 8.44
C ALA A 117 32.99 -3.50 7.52
N PHE A 118 34.09 -2.88 7.13
CA PHE A 118 35.16 -3.54 6.38
C PHE A 118 36.36 -3.82 7.30
N PRO A 119 37.27 -4.72 6.90
CA PRO A 119 38.47 -5.03 7.66
C PRO A 119 39.30 -3.77 7.94
N GLU A 120 39.85 -3.69 9.15
CA GLU A 120 40.73 -2.59 9.55
C GLU A 120 42.09 -2.70 8.87
N VAL A 121 42.54 -1.60 8.27
CA VAL A 121 43.85 -1.47 7.62
C VAL A 121 44.78 -0.74 8.57
N VAL A 122 45.75 -1.46 9.09
CA VAL A 122 46.71 -0.95 10.08
C VAL A 122 48.02 -0.61 9.38
N ASN A 123 48.39 0.66 9.39
CA ASN A 123 49.68 1.17 8.96
C ASN A 123 50.61 1.40 10.17
N ASN A 124 51.86 1.79 9.93
CA ASN A 124 52.84 2.03 10.99
C ASN A 124 52.35 3.07 12.02
N ASP A 125 51.72 4.17 11.55
CA ASP A 125 51.32 5.30 12.40
C ASP A 125 49.81 5.44 12.58
N THR A 126 49.01 4.85 11.69
CA THR A 126 47.55 5.03 11.66
C THR A 126 46.81 3.71 11.50
N SER A 127 45.61 3.66 12.06
CA SER A 127 44.64 2.59 11.86
C SER A 127 43.42 3.15 11.17
N GLN A 128 42.98 2.52 10.08
CA GLN A 128 41.86 3.00 9.29
C GLN A 128 40.83 1.89 9.10
N GLN A 129 39.56 2.19 9.38
CA GLN A 129 38.45 1.27 9.14
C GLN A 129 37.37 1.94 8.31
N ALA A 130 36.90 1.25 7.27
CA ALA A 130 35.84 1.71 6.40
C ALA A 130 34.48 1.07 6.77
N TYR A 131 33.43 1.77 6.37
CA TYR A 131 32.03 1.45 6.66
C TYR A 131 31.15 1.83 5.46
N ALA A 132 30.04 1.12 5.30
CA ALA A 132 29.01 1.43 4.31
C ALA A 132 27.63 1.40 4.95
N PHE A 133 26.78 2.34 4.58
CA PHE A 133 25.36 2.35 4.89
C PHE A 133 24.55 2.66 3.63
N CYS A 134 23.61 1.78 3.31
CA CYS A 134 22.78 1.87 2.12
C CYS A 134 21.31 1.92 2.51
N TYR A 135 20.57 2.84 1.90
CA TYR A 135 19.12 2.90 1.91
C TYR A 135 18.62 3.36 0.54
N ALA A 136 18.68 2.43 -0.42
CA ALA A 136 18.35 2.73 -1.79
C ALA A 136 16.83 2.88 -2.00
N PRO A 137 16.41 3.83 -2.85
CA PRO A 137 17.26 4.59 -3.77
C PRO A 137 17.79 5.90 -3.13
N LYS A 138 17.18 6.42 -2.06
CA LYS A 138 17.40 7.79 -1.58
C LYS A 138 18.79 8.12 -1.04
N LEU A 139 19.48 7.15 -0.42
CA LEU A 139 20.73 7.38 0.29
C LEU A 139 21.68 6.18 0.14
N ALA A 140 22.93 6.46 -0.18
CA ALA A 140 24.05 5.54 -0.03
C ALA A 140 25.24 6.33 0.51
N SER A 141 25.80 5.89 1.63
CA SER A 141 26.95 6.52 2.24
C SER A 141 28.04 5.49 2.51
N ILE A 142 29.27 5.94 2.33
CA ILE A 142 30.47 5.20 2.70
C ILE A 142 31.37 6.15 3.48
N TRP A 143 31.93 5.69 4.58
CA TRP A 143 32.85 6.50 5.38
C TRP A 143 33.96 5.66 5.96
N SER A 144 35.09 6.28 6.21
CA SER A 144 36.22 5.68 6.90
C SER A 144 36.58 6.54 8.09
N HIS A 145 37.13 5.89 9.10
CA HIS A 145 37.61 6.55 10.28
C HIS A 145 39.08 6.20 10.48
N THR A 146 39.93 7.23 10.57
CA THR A 146 41.38 7.10 10.68
C THR A 146 41.80 7.53 12.08
N ARG A 147 42.42 6.62 12.83
CA ARG A 147 42.94 6.85 14.18
C ARG A 147 44.46 6.83 14.18
N PRO A 148 45.13 7.77 14.86
CA PRO A 148 46.55 7.64 15.15
C PRO A 148 46.79 6.50 16.16
N ARG A 149 47.79 5.64 15.93
CA ARG A 149 48.07 4.47 16.80
C ARG A 149 48.83 4.84 18.07
N PHE A 150 49.74 5.78 17.97
CA PHE A 150 50.45 6.32 19.12
C PHE A 150 49.72 7.54 19.63
N ALA A 151 49.89 7.88 20.91
CA ALA A 151 49.29 9.04 21.57
C ALA A 151 49.74 10.36 20.89
N ALA A 152 49.21 10.59 19.71
CA ALA A 152 49.34 11.82 18.98
C ALA A 152 48.28 12.76 19.52
N SER A 153 48.65 14.01 19.71
CA SER A 153 47.83 15.14 20.12
C SER A 153 46.70 15.49 19.12
N ARG A 154 46.25 14.56 18.27
CA ARG A 154 45.28 14.80 17.19
C ARG A 154 44.05 13.89 17.31
N PRO A 155 42.84 14.44 17.13
CA PRO A 155 41.63 13.64 17.06
C PRO A 155 41.64 12.74 15.81
N GLY A 156 40.92 11.62 15.87
CA GLY A 156 40.69 10.78 14.71
C GLY A 156 39.88 11.53 13.64
N VAL A 157 40.18 11.27 12.37
CA VAL A 157 39.55 11.96 11.24
C VAL A 157 38.60 11.02 10.51
N THR A 158 37.37 11.48 10.27
CA THR A 158 36.34 10.74 9.54
C THR A 158 36.18 11.31 8.13
N TYR A 159 36.38 10.46 7.12
CA TYR A 159 36.19 10.83 5.72
C TYR A 159 34.97 10.11 5.16
N GLY A 160 34.15 10.77 4.34
CA GLY A 160 32.95 10.14 3.79
C GLY A 160 32.52 10.64 2.43
N ILE A 161 31.92 9.74 1.65
CA ILE A 161 31.24 10.01 0.39
C ILE A 161 29.77 9.71 0.60
N ILE A 162 28.91 10.71 0.44
CA ILE A 162 27.47 10.58 0.64
C ILE A 162 26.76 10.86 -0.68
N LEU A 163 26.14 9.81 -1.23
CA LEU A 163 25.27 9.85 -2.39
C LEU A 163 23.83 9.91 -1.92
N ALA A 164 23.23 11.09 -1.94
CA ALA A 164 21.89 11.32 -1.44
C ALA A 164 21.12 12.28 -2.37
N SER A 165 19.78 12.17 -2.39
CA SER A 165 18.93 13.17 -3.03
C SER A 165 19.06 14.54 -2.36
N ASP A 166 18.75 15.61 -3.09
CA ASP A 166 18.93 16.99 -2.60
C ASP A 166 18.26 17.23 -1.24
N ASP A 167 17.02 16.75 -1.04
CA ASP A 167 16.29 16.85 0.24
C ASP A 167 17.05 16.22 1.42
N GLU A 168 17.64 15.04 1.21
CA GLU A 168 18.35 14.28 2.23
C GLU A 168 19.73 14.92 2.52
N GLN A 169 20.37 15.50 1.49
CA GLN A 169 21.60 16.29 1.68
C GLN A 169 21.34 17.53 2.52
N GLU A 170 20.25 18.27 2.26
CA GLU A 170 19.88 19.44 3.04
C GLU A 170 19.54 19.08 4.49
N GLY A 171 18.81 17.99 4.71
CA GLY A 171 18.52 17.44 6.04
C GLY A 171 19.80 17.14 6.84
N LEU A 172 20.75 16.42 6.24
CA LEU A 172 22.04 16.12 6.88
C LEU A 172 22.89 17.36 7.14
N LYS A 173 22.95 18.30 6.19
CA LYS A 173 23.67 19.57 6.36
C LYS A 173 23.06 20.40 7.48
N ALA A 174 21.74 20.41 7.62
CA ALA A 174 21.06 21.09 8.72
C ALA A 174 21.43 20.48 10.09
N LEU A 175 21.58 19.15 10.18
CA LEU A 175 22.06 18.47 11.40
C LEU A 175 23.52 18.81 11.72
N LEU A 176 24.38 18.91 10.71
CA LEU A 176 25.78 19.32 10.87
C LEU A 176 25.90 20.81 11.29
N LYS A 177 25.05 21.67 10.73
CA LYS A 177 24.97 23.12 11.02
C LYS A 177 24.18 23.45 12.29
N SER A 178 23.77 22.46 13.08
CA SER A 178 22.84 22.61 14.20
C SER A 178 23.16 23.81 15.12
N LYS A 179 22.10 24.45 15.66
CA LYS A 179 22.20 25.59 16.59
C LYS A 179 23.03 25.25 17.84
N SER A 180 22.96 23.99 18.28
CA SER A 180 23.87 23.44 19.29
C SER A 180 25.06 22.81 18.59
N LYS A 181 26.26 23.37 18.81
CA LYS A 181 27.49 22.80 18.26
C LYS A 181 27.73 21.40 18.80
N TRP A 182 28.24 20.51 17.95
CA TRP A 182 28.65 19.17 18.35
C TRP A 182 29.91 19.23 19.22
N GLN A 183 29.97 18.40 20.24
CA GLN A 183 31.16 18.23 21.07
C GLN A 183 32.21 17.41 20.31
N LEU A 184 33.50 17.69 20.55
CA LEU A 184 34.61 16.98 19.92
C LEU A 184 34.53 15.47 20.12
N ASN A 185 34.22 15.02 21.34
CA ASN A 185 34.11 13.60 21.69
C ASN A 185 33.02 12.88 20.87
N THR A 186 31.92 13.56 20.56
CA THR A 186 30.86 13.00 19.70
C THR A 186 31.28 12.98 18.24
N ALA A 187 31.81 14.10 17.74
CA ALA A 187 32.10 14.29 16.32
C ALA A 187 33.32 13.49 15.83
N SER A 188 34.28 13.24 16.72
CA SER A 188 35.48 12.45 16.42
C SER A 188 35.27 10.94 16.51
N ASN A 189 34.10 10.47 16.93
CA ASN A 189 33.83 9.04 17.02
C ASN A 189 33.57 8.43 15.63
N ALA A 190 34.05 7.20 15.39
CA ALA A 190 33.85 6.47 14.13
C ALA A 190 32.37 6.27 13.75
N MET A 191 31.48 6.20 14.74
CA MET A 191 30.04 6.00 14.56
C MET A 191 29.25 7.31 14.49
N PHE A 192 29.91 8.47 14.50
CA PHE A 192 29.23 9.76 14.34
C PHE A 192 28.41 9.86 13.04
N PRO A 193 28.87 9.38 11.86
CA PRO A 193 28.04 9.35 10.66
C PRO A 193 26.78 8.49 10.84
N ALA A 194 26.89 7.32 11.46
CA ALA A 194 25.74 6.46 11.76
C ALA A 194 24.72 7.16 12.68
N LEU A 195 25.21 7.91 13.67
CA LEU A 195 24.37 8.73 14.55
C LEU A 195 23.61 9.81 13.76
N LEU A 196 24.27 10.51 12.82
CA LEU A 196 23.62 11.53 11.98
C LEU A 196 22.51 10.94 11.09
N PHE A 197 22.78 9.81 10.43
CA PHE A 197 21.76 9.11 9.64
C PHE A 197 20.60 8.64 10.52
N ALA A 198 20.89 8.18 11.74
CA ALA A 198 19.87 7.77 12.68
C ALA A 198 18.95 8.93 13.09
N PHE A 199 19.51 10.11 13.41
CA PHE A 199 18.73 11.32 13.70
C PHE A 199 17.84 11.74 12.52
N MET A 200 18.40 11.76 11.31
CA MET A 200 17.64 12.14 10.12
C MET A 200 16.46 11.19 9.90
N PHE A 201 16.70 9.87 9.91
CA PHE A 201 15.65 8.88 9.69
C PHE A 201 14.57 8.93 10.79
N GLN A 202 14.95 9.13 12.05
CA GLN A 202 13.96 9.30 13.13
C GLN A 202 13.05 10.51 12.90
N GLY A 203 13.62 11.65 12.50
CA GLY A 203 12.86 12.86 12.21
C GLY A 203 11.89 12.65 11.05
N GLU A 204 12.33 12.02 9.97
CA GLU A 204 11.48 11.73 8.81
C GLU A 204 10.35 10.75 9.12
N ILE A 205 10.65 9.70 9.89
CA ILE A 205 9.65 8.73 10.35
C ILE A 205 8.57 9.45 11.16
N GLU A 206 8.97 10.30 12.11
CA GLU A 206 8.06 11.05 12.98
C GLU A 206 7.18 12.03 12.20
N VAL A 207 7.78 12.82 11.30
CA VAL A 207 7.04 13.76 10.44
C VAL A 207 6.03 13.01 9.56
N THR A 208 6.46 11.90 8.95
CA THR A 208 5.59 11.11 8.07
C THR A 208 4.42 10.52 8.86
N GLN A 209 4.66 9.93 10.04
CA GLN A 209 3.61 9.38 10.89
C GLN A 209 2.62 10.44 11.35
N ASN A 210 3.11 11.59 11.82
CA ASN A 210 2.25 12.67 12.30
C ASN A 210 1.40 13.28 11.17
N ASN A 211 1.93 13.39 9.95
CA ASN A 211 1.19 13.90 8.81
C ASN A 211 0.04 12.98 8.35
N MET A 212 0.10 11.67 8.67
CA MET A 212 -0.98 10.73 8.34
C MET A 212 -2.14 10.74 9.34
N LYS A 213 -1.88 11.05 10.62
CA LYS A 213 -2.86 10.97 11.70
C LYS A 213 -4.15 11.78 11.44
N PRO A 214 -4.10 13.05 10.99
CA PRO A 214 -5.32 13.82 10.71
C PRO A 214 -6.17 13.23 9.59
N GLY A 215 -5.53 12.73 8.52
CA GLY A 215 -6.24 12.11 7.39
C GLY A 215 -6.95 10.82 7.81
N ILE A 216 -6.30 10.00 8.63
CA ILE A 216 -6.91 8.79 9.21
C ILE A 216 -8.11 9.16 10.07
N GLN A 217 -7.98 10.16 10.97
CA GLN A 217 -9.07 10.62 11.82
C GLN A 217 -10.27 11.16 11.02
N GLN A 218 -10.02 11.85 9.90
CA GLN A 218 -11.09 12.32 9.02
C GLN A 218 -11.88 11.16 8.41
N ILE A 219 -11.19 10.11 7.95
CA ILE A 219 -11.84 8.91 7.42
C ILE A 219 -12.64 8.20 8.52
N GLU A 220 -12.07 8.04 9.72
CA GLU A 220 -12.76 7.42 10.85
C GLU A 220 -14.03 8.20 11.26
N ALA A 221 -13.96 9.53 11.28
CA ALA A 221 -15.11 10.39 11.54
C ALA A 221 -16.18 10.28 10.44
N ARG A 222 -15.77 10.01 9.19
CA ARG A 222 -16.68 9.84 8.05
C ARG A 222 -17.36 8.48 8.06
N THR A 223 -16.63 7.41 8.40
CA THR A 223 -17.18 6.06 8.54
C THR A 223 -18.10 5.94 9.76
N GLY A 224 -17.83 6.74 10.81
CA GLY A 224 -18.56 6.69 12.07
C GLY A 224 -18.11 5.55 12.99
N TYR A 225 -16.96 4.93 12.71
CA TYR A 225 -16.39 3.82 13.49
C TYR A 225 -15.18 4.25 14.33
N SER A 226 -15.16 5.50 14.81
CA SER A 226 -14.15 6.05 15.73
C SER A 226 -14.53 5.94 17.21
N ASP A 227 -15.81 6.14 17.53
CA ASP A 227 -16.34 6.16 18.91
C ASP A 227 -17.86 5.87 18.87
N PHE A 228 -18.40 5.26 19.92
CA PHE A 228 -19.83 5.00 20.09
C PHE A 228 -20.68 6.28 20.02
N LYS A 229 -20.09 7.45 20.30
CA LYS A 229 -20.77 8.76 20.29
C LYS A 229 -20.83 9.44 18.92
N THR A 230 -20.09 8.96 17.92
CA THR A 230 -20.01 9.64 16.63
C THR A 230 -21.21 9.25 15.77
N GLN A 231 -22.15 10.17 15.55
CA GLN A 231 -23.25 9.93 14.61
C GLN A 231 -22.69 9.73 13.20
N ARG A 232 -23.09 8.63 12.54
CA ARG A 232 -22.80 8.37 11.13
C ARG A 232 -23.30 9.55 10.30
N LYS A 233 -22.39 10.32 9.70
CA LYS A 233 -22.78 11.23 8.61
C LYS A 233 -23.11 10.37 7.39
N HIS A 234 -24.20 10.65 6.69
CA HIS A 234 -24.56 9.91 5.48
C HIS A 234 -23.38 9.97 4.48
N ILE A 235 -22.85 8.81 4.13
CA ILE A 235 -21.75 8.66 3.15
C ILE A 235 -22.41 8.52 1.79
N ALA A 236 -21.93 9.24 0.78
CA ALA A 236 -22.43 9.05 -0.59
C ALA A 236 -21.86 7.74 -1.16
N ALA A 237 -22.65 6.97 -1.92
CA ALA A 237 -22.21 5.68 -2.48
C ALA A 237 -20.89 5.76 -3.28
N GLY A 238 -20.67 6.87 -4.00
CA GLY A 238 -19.41 7.11 -4.74
C GLY A 238 -18.20 7.48 -3.88
N GLU A 239 -18.40 7.89 -2.63
CA GLU A 239 -17.34 8.36 -1.74
C GLU A 239 -16.55 7.20 -1.10
N LEU A 240 -17.20 6.05 -0.88
CA LEU A 240 -16.59 4.87 -0.23
C LEU A 240 -15.35 4.36 -0.95
N GLY A 241 -15.37 4.33 -2.29
CA GLY A 241 -14.21 3.94 -3.09
C GLY A 241 -13.03 4.89 -2.89
N SER A 242 -13.29 6.20 -2.84
CA SER A 242 -12.25 7.22 -2.62
C SER A 242 -11.66 7.14 -1.20
N LEU A 243 -12.48 6.89 -0.18
CA LEU A 243 -12.03 6.71 1.20
C LEU A 243 -11.19 5.44 1.34
N SER A 244 -11.60 4.34 0.69
CA SER A 244 -10.84 3.09 0.66
C SER A 244 -9.47 3.24 -0.02
N ALA A 245 -9.42 3.98 -1.13
CA ALA A 245 -8.17 4.30 -1.82
C ALA A 245 -7.24 5.16 -0.94
N GLN A 246 -7.76 6.19 -0.28
CA GLN A 246 -6.97 7.02 0.66
C GLN A 246 -6.43 6.20 1.82
N MET A 247 -7.25 5.33 2.41
CA MET A 247 -6.84 4.49 3.54
C MET A 247 -5.77 3.47 3.15
N SER A 248 -5.90 2.87 1.97
CA SER A 248 -4.87 2.03 1.37
C SER A 248 -3.57 2.82 1.10
N GLY A 249 -3.69 4.07 0.68
CA GLY A 249 -2.56 4.99 0.52
C GLY A 249 -1.80 5.24 1.84
N PHE A 250 -2.52 5.42 2.96
CA PHE A 250 -1.90 5.49 4.28
C PHE A 250 -1.22 4.18 4.68
N ALA A 251 -1.82 3.02 4.38
CA ALA A 251 -1.20 1.72 4.63
C ALA A 251 0.15 1.56 3.89
N VAL A 252 0.21 1.94 2.62
CA VAL A 252 1.44 1.89 1.81
C VAL A 252 2.51 2.83 2.37
N ARG A 253 2.14 4.06 2.75
CA ARG A 253 3.06 5.02 3.38
C ARG A 253 3.60 4.48 4.71
N LEU A 254 2.75 3.89 5.54
CA LEU A 254 3.16 3.28 6.81
C LEU A 254 4.10 2.08 6.62
N ALA A 255 3.86 1.25 5.61
CA ALA A 255 4.75 0.14 5.25
C ALA A 255 6.13 0.64 4.76
N SER A 256 6.16 1.75 4.01
CA SER A 256 7.42 2.41 3.62
C SER A 256 8.19 2.91 4.85
N THR A 257 7.48 3.51 5.81
CA THR A 257 8.06 3.94 7.10
C THR A 257 8.57 2.75 7.91
N GLU A 258 7.87 1.60 7.92
CA GLU A 258 8.35 0.37 8.57
C GLU A 258 9.69 -0.12 7.99
N ARG A 259 9.88 -0.01 6.67
CA ARG A 259 11.17 -0.34 6.06
C ARG A 259 12.29 0.57 6.56
N LYS A 260 12.04 1.88 6.69
CA LYS A 260 12.99 2.83 7.29
C LYS A 260 13.28 2.48 8.74
N ASP A 261 12.24 2.24 9.53
CA ASP A 261 12.28 1.85 10.95
C ASP A 261 13.18 0.63 11.18
N LYS A 262 12.99 -0.46 10.41
CA LYS A 262 13.84 -1.67 10.48
C LYS A 262 15.29 -1.42 10.05
N THR A 263 15.50 -0.59 9.03
CA THR A 263 16.86 -0.24 8.58
C THR A 263 17.59 0.58 9.64
N LEU A 264 16.88 1.54 10.24
CA LEU A 264 17.36 2.36 11.35
C LEU A 264 17.68 1.52 12.58
N GLN A 265 16.84 0.54 12.92
CA GLN A 265 17.11 -0.42 13.99
C GLN A 265 18.45 -1.12 13.76
N LYS A 266 18.69 -1.62 12.55
CA LYS A 266 19.95 -2.29 12.21
C LYS A 266 21.16 -1.37 12.24
N LEU A 267 21.01 -0.11 11.81
CA LEU A 267 22.07 0.89 11.91
C LEU A 267 22.43 1.21 13.37
N ILE A 268 21.42 1.34 14.24
CA ILE A 268 21.59 1.62 15.65
C ILE A 268 22.20 0.42 16.40
N GLU A 269 21.76 -0.80 16.11
CA GLU A 269 22.35 -2.04 16.64
C GLU A 269 23.83 -2.13 16.25
N PHE A 270 24.13 -1.87 14.97
CA PHE A 270 25.50 -1.84 14.44
C PHE A 270 26.37 -0.80 15.13
N ALA A 271 25.88 0.44 15.28
CA ALA A 271 26.61 1.50 15.96
C ALA A 271 26.88 1.15 17.43
N HIS A 272 25.90 0.54 18.12
CA HIS A 272 26.06 0.11 19.49
C HIS A 272 27.16 -0.96 19.64
N GLU A 273 27.18 -1.96 18.76
CA GLU A 273 28.20 -3.03 18.74
C GLU A 273 29.61 -2.46 18.48
N HIS A 274 29.76 -1.54 17.53
CA HIS A 274 31.07 -0.96 17.23
C HIS A 274 31.58 -0.01 18.32
N VAL A 275 30.70 0.65 19.07
CA VAL A 275 31.09 1.48 20.22
C VAL A 275 31.35 0.61 21.46
N SER A 276 30.76 -0.58 21.57
CA SER A 276 31.07 -1.51 22.68
C SER A 276 32.39 -2.25 22.48
N LEU A 277 32.79 -2.51 21.23
CA LEU A 277 34.06 -3.15 20.87
C LEU A 277 35.28 -2.19 20.87
N GLY A 278 35.06 -0.87 20.99
CA GLY A 278 36.14 0.13 20.97
C GLY A 278 37.15 -0.04 22.12
N GLU A 279 38.45 -0.01 21.80
CA GLU A 279 39.54 -0.08 22.78
C GLU A 279 39.72 1.20 23.60
N SER A 280 40.21 1.01 24.84
CA SER A 280 40.22 1.85 26.05
C SER A 280 40.73 3.31 25.98
N THR A 281 41.18 3.85 24.84
CA THR A 281 41.87 5.16 24.82
C THR A 281 40.93 6.37 24.87
N ALA A 282 39.67 6.24 24.44
CA ALA A 282 38.67 7.32 24.42
C ALA A 282 37.39 6.97 25.20
N TYR A 283 37.53 6.34 26.37
CA TYR A 283 36.42 5.85 27.20
C TYR A 283 35.25 6.84 27.36
N LYS A 284 35.54 8.12 27.61
CA LYS A 284 34.52 9.18 27.75
C LYS A 284 33.71 9.41 26.47
N ALA A 285 34.36 9.35 25.30
CA ALA A 285 33.71 9.55 24.02
C ALA A 285 32.79 8.36 23.68
N ASP A 286 33.24 7.14 23.98
CA ASP A 286 32.45 5.92 23.77
C ASP A 286 31.27 5.84 24.75
N GLU A 287 31.44 6.23 26.01
CA GLU A 287 30.36 6.31 26.98
C GLU A 287 29.28 7.32 26.56
N LEU A 288 29.70 8.52 26.13
CA LEU A 288 28.79 9.55 25.63
C LEU A 288 28.06 9.08 24.35
N MET A 289 28.77 8.42 23.44
CA MET A 289 28.16 7.85 22.23
C MET A 289 27.16 6.74 22.57
N LYS A 290 27.46 5.85 23.52
CA LYS A 290 26.53 4.83 24.02
C LYS A 290 25.26 5.47 24.58
N ASN A 291 25.38 6.55 25.35
CA ASN A 291 24.23 7.27 25.89
C ASN A 291 23.36 7.87 24.77
N HIS A 292 23.97 8.52 23.77
CA HIS A 292 23.22 9.03 22.61
C HIS A 292 22.50 7.92 21.84
N ILE A 293 23.19 6.80 21.56
CA ILE A 293 22.61 5.64 20.89
C ILE A 293 21.46 5.06 21.73
N GLY A 294 21.60 4.96 23.05
CA GLY A 294 20.55 4.47 23.96
C GLY A 294 19.28 5.33 23.96
N VAL A 295 19.43 6.66 23.86
CA VAL A 295 18.29 7.57 23.67
C VAL A 295 17.60 7.31 22.33
N LEU A 296 18.37 7.16 21.25
CA LEU A 296 17.79 6.85 19.93
C LEU A 296 17.11 5.49 19.90
N GLN A 297 17.69 4.46 20.54
CA GLN A 297 17.06 3.14 20.69
C GLN A 297 15.72 3.23 21.41
N SER A 298 15.68 3.94 22.54
CA SER A 298 14.45 4.14 23.32
C SER A 298 13.38 4.91 22.54
N ARG A 299 13.78 5.90 21.73
CA ARG A 299 12.84 6.60 20.84
C ARG A 299 12.31 5.69 19.73
N LEU A 300 13.18 4.86 19.14
CA LEU A 300 12.80 3.95 18.06
C LEU A 300 11.76 2.93 18.52
N THR A 301 11.92 2.36 19.73
CA THR A 301 10.94 1.43 20.28
C THR A 301 9.57 2.08 20.51
N MET A 302 9.55 3.34 20.96
CA MET A 302 8.30 4.11 21.09
C MET A 302 7.67 4.42 19.73
N GLN A 303 8.47 4.79 18.73
CA GLN A 303 7.98 5.02 17.35
C GLN A 303 7.43 3.74 16.71
N ALA A 304 8.04 2.58 16.99
CA ALA A 304 7.55 1.29 16.53
C ALA A 304 6.19 0.93 17.16
N MET A 305 6.01 1.25 18.45
CA MET A 305 4.71 1.08 19.14
C MET A 305 3.61 1.94 18.50
N ASP A 306 3.86 3.23 18.27
CA ASP A 306 2.88 4.15 17.64
C ASP A 306 2.55 3.73 16.20
N ARG A 307 3.55 3.21 15.47
CA ARG A 307 3.38 2.61 14.15
C ARG A 307 2.43 1.42 14.20
N GLU A 308 2.65 0.48 15.11
CA GLU A 308 1.81 -0.72 15.23
C GLU A 308 0.36 -0.35 15.59
N TYR A 309 0.18 0.60 16.51
CA TYR A 309 -1.13 1.14 16.85
C TYR A 309 -1.83 1.75 15.63
N THR A 310 -1.13 2.59 14.88
CA THR A 310 -1.65 3.23 13.66
C THR A 310 -1.98 2.19 12.58
N LEU A 311 -1.15 1.16 12.42
CA LEU A 311 -1.38 0.06 11.48
C LEU A 311 -2.67 -0.70 11.80
N LYS A 312 -2.91 -1.02 13.08
CA LYS A 312 -4.16 -1.66 13.52
C LYS A 312 -5.38 -0.80 13.21
N ARG A 313 -5.32 0.52 13.48
CA ARG A 313 -6.40 1.45 13.11
C ARG A 313 -6.66 1.44 11.61
N ILE A 314 -5.59 1.47 10.81
CA ILE A 314 -5.71 1.44 9.35
C ILE A 314 -6.43 0.17 8.88
N GLN A 315 -6.02 -0.99 9.38
CA GLN A 315 -6.63 -2.28 9.04
C GLN A 315 -8.11 -2.35 9.41
N ILE A 316 -8.47 -1.94 10.64
CA ILE A 316 -9.86 -1.93 11.10
C ILE A 316 -10.74 -1.09 10.16
N GLN A 317 -10.26 0.10 9.76
CA GLN A 317 -11.04 0.97 8.89
C GLN A 317 -11.11 0.46 7.44
N ILE A 318 -10.07 -0.19 6.92
CA ILE A 318 -10.14 -0.88 5.62
C ILE A 318 -11.23 -1.96 5.66
N ASP A 319 -11.28 -2.76 6.73
CA ASP A 319 -12.32 -3.78 6.90
C ASP A 319 -13.73 -3.18 7.00
N VAL A 320 -13.87 -2.08 7.76
CA VAL A 320 -15.13 -1.32 7.83
C VAL A 320 -15.56 -0.83 6.45
N LEU A 321 -14.65 -0.20 5.69
CA LEU A 321 -14.94 0.32 4.35
C LEU A 321 -15.34 -0.80 3.39
N ASN A 322 -14.65 -1.95 3.42
CA ASN A 322 -15.00 -3.11 2.61
C ASN A 322 -16.39 -3.67 2.95
N ASN A 323 -16.73 -3.71 4.24
CA ASN A 323 -18.07 -4.12 4.67
C ASN A 323 -19.16 -3.13 4.21
N LEU A 324 -18.89 -1.82 4.30
CA LEU A 324 -19.80 -0.77 3.80
C LEU A 324 -20.01 -0.86 2.28
N ILE A 325 -18.94 -1.07 1.52
CA ILE A 325 -19.02 -1.25 0.06
C ILE A 325 -19.85 -2.50 -0.27
N SER A 326 -19.64 -3.60 0.46
CA SER A 326 -20.43 -4.82 0.27
C SER A 326 -21.90 -4.62 0.63
N GLU A 327 -22.20 -3.85 1.66
CA GLU A 327 -23.58 -3.48 2.05
C GLU A 327 -24.25 -2.67 0.93
N ASP A 328 -23.59 -1.63 0.42
CA ASP A 328 -24.09 -0.78 -0.67
C ASP A 328 -24.36 -1.57 -1.97
N TYR A 329 -23.44 -2.47 -2.35
CA TYR A 329 -23.66 -3.37 -3.50
C TYR A 329 -24.82 -4.34 -3.28
N SER A 330 -25.01 -4.85 -2.07
CA SER A 330 -26.13 -5.73 -1.76
C SER A 330 -27.48 -4.99 -1.87
N LEU A 331 -27.55 -3.74 -1.40
CA LEU A 331 -28.73 -2.90 -1.50
C LEU A 331 -29.02 -2.51 -2.96
N SER A 332 -27.99 -2.14 -3.73
CA SER A 332 -28.12 -1.83 -5.15
C SER A 332 -28.63 -3.04 -5.94
N ASN A 333 -28.05 -4.22 -5.71
CA ASN A 333 -28.50 -5.46 -6.34
C ASN A 333 -29.94 -5.83 -5.93
N TYR A 334 -30.33 -5.56 -4.68
CA TYR A 334 -31.69 -5.76 -4.23
C TYR A 334 -32.67 -4.84 -4.97
N ILE A 335 -32.36 -3.55 -5.10
CA ILE A 335 -33.19 -2.58 -5.85
C ILE A 335 -33.29 -2.98 -7.32
N ILE A 336 -32.17 -3.36 -7.95
CA ILE A 336 -32.15 -3.88 -9.32
C ILE A 336 -32.99 -5.16 -9.43
N SER A 337 -32.94 -6.05 -8.44
CA SER A 337 -33.77 -7.26 -8.43
C SER A 337 -35.26 -6.91 -8.34
N ILE A 338 -35.65 -5.88 -7.58
CA ILE A 338 -37.05 -5.45 -7.50
C ILE A 338 -37.49 -4.78 -8.80
N SER A 339 -36.67 -3.93 -9.40
CA SER A 339 -37.01 -3.28 -10.68
C SER A 339 -37.11 -4.31 -11.81
N THR A 340 -36.17 -5.25 -11.89
CA THR A 340 -36.20 -6.33 -12.89
C THR A 340 -37.41 -7.26 -12.71
N LEU A 341 -37.84 -7.53 -11.47
CA LEU A 341 -39.08 -8.27 -11.22
C LEU A 341 -40.31 -7.50 -11.72
N ARG A 342 -40.36 -6.18 -11.53
CA ARG A 342 -41.43 -5.33 -12.04
C ARG A 342 -41.43 -5.27 -13.57
N ASP A 343 -40.26 -5.10 -14.18
CA ASP A 343 -40.11 -5.07 -15.64
C ASP A 343 -40.50 -6.41 -16.25
N ALA A 344 -40.14 -7.53 -15.60
CA ALA A 344 -40.58 -8.86 -16.00
C ALA A 344 -42.10 -9.05 -15.89
N ALA A 345 -42.76 -8.43 -14.89
CA ALA A 345 -44.21 -8.44 -14.80
C ALA A 345 -44.85 -7.66 -15.96
N SER A 346 -44.34 -6.46 -16.26
CA SER A 346 -44.79 -5.67 -17.43
C SER A 346 -44.57 -6.40 -18.75
N MET A 347 -43.43 -7.08 -18.91
CA MET A 347 -43.12 -7.88 -20.10
C MET A 347 -44.12 -9.03 -20.29
N LYS A 348 -44.54 -9.69 -19.20
CA LYS A 348 -45.59 -10.71 -19.24
C LYS A 348 -46.93 -10.14 -19.66
N THR A 349 -47.29 -8.94 -19.18
CA THR A 349 -48.54 -8.28 -19.58
C THR A 349 -48.55 -7.93 -21.06
N LEU A 350 -47.46 -7.37 -21.59
CA LEU A 350 -47.34 -7.08 -23.03
C LEU A 350 -47.45 -8.36 -23.86
N ALA A 351 -46.74 -9.42 -23.45
CA ALA A 351 -46.81 -10.71 -24.12
C ALA A 351 -48.26 -11.24 -24.15
N PHE A 352 -48.99 -11.15 -23.03
CA PHE A 352 -50.41 -11.51 -22.97
C PHE A 352 -51.24 -10.68 -23.96
N VAL A 353 -51.06 -9.36 -24.00
CA VAL A 353 -51.75 -8.47 -24.94
C VAL A 353 -51.46 -8.88 -26.39
N THR A 354 -50.19 -9.14 -26.74
CA THR A 354 -49.82 -9.57 -28.09
C THR A 354 -50.42 -10.92 -28.46
N MET A 355 -50.51 -11.87 -27.52
CA MET A 355 -51.13 -13.19 -27.76
C MET A 355 -52.62 -13.09 -28.09
N VAL A 356 -53.31 -12.06 -27.57
CA VAL A 356 -54.72 -11.78 -27.88
C VAL A 356 -54.86 -11.12 -29.25
N PHE A 357 -54.03 -10.12 -29.57
CA PHE A 357 -54.17 -9.35 -30.82
C PHE A 357 -53.57 -10.04 -32.05
N LEU A 358 -52.52 -10.83 -31.91
CA LEU A 358 -51.81 -11.44 -33.04
C LEU A 358 -52.71 -12.34 -33.92
N PRO A 359 -53.56 -13.23 -33.36
CA PRO A 359 -54.46 -14.05 -34.16
C PRO A 359 -55.52 -13.23 -34.90
N GLY A 360 -56.10 -12.22 -34.25
CA GLY A 360 -57.12 -11.35 -34.85
C GLY A 360 -56.56 -10.51 -35.99
N SER A 361 -55.37 -9.94 -35.82
CA SER A 361 -54.68 -9.18 -36.88
C SER A 361 -54.32 -10.06 -38.07
N PHE A 362 -53.86 -11.29 -37.85
CA PHE A 362 -53.53 -12.23 -38.92
C PHE A 362 -54.76 -12.60 -39.75
N VAL A 363 -55.87 -12.94 -39.08
CA VAL A 363 -57.13 -13.27 -39.75
C VAL A 363 -57.66 -12.04 -40.51
N SER A 364 -57.62 -10.86 -39.91
CA SER A 364 -58.01 -9.60 -40.58
C SER A 364 -57.21 -9.34 -41.87
N ALA A 365 -55.89 -9.53 -41.83
CA ALA A 365 -55.04 -9.39 -43.02
C ALA A 365 -55.34 -10.44 -44.10
N LEU A 366 -55.68 -11.67 -43.70
CA LEU A 366 -56.07 -12.75 -44.62
C LEU A 366 -57.42 -12.45 -45.31
N PHE A 367 -58.37 -11.84 -44.59
CA PHE A 367 -59.63 -11.37 -45.17
C PHE A 367 -59.48 -10.09 -46.00
N SER A 368 -58.41 -9.31 -45.77
CA SER A 368 -58.11 -8.09 -46.55
C SER A 368 -57.39 -8.38 -47.87
N THR A 369 -56.91 -9.60 -48.09
CA THR A 369 -56.23 -9.98 -49.34
C THR A 369 -57.28 -10.51 -50.33
N ASP A 370 -57.18 -10.11 -51.60
CA ASP A 370 -58.11 -10.48 -52.69
C ASP A 370 -58.05 -11.98 -53.08
N LEU A 371 -57.59 -12.85 -52.18
CA LEU A 371 -57.47 -14.30 -52.39
C LEU A 371 -58.83 -15.01 -52.41
N PHE A 372 -59.91 -14.33 -52.05
CA PHE A 372 -61.26 -14.88 -52.01
C PHE A 372 -62.23 -13.98 -52.78
N ASP A 373 -62.82 -14.52 -53.84
CA ASP A 373 -63.86 -13.88 -54.64
C ASP A 373 -65.21 -14.02 -53.94
N TRP A 374 -65.67 -12.94 -53.28
CA TRP A 374 -66.84 -12.95 -52.41
C TRP A 374 -68.13 -12.46 -53.08
N ASP A 375 -68.11 -12.16 -54.38
CA ASP A 375 -69.20 -11.46 -55.09
C ASP A 375 -70.35 -12.37 -55.57
N ASN A 376 -70.68 -13.42 -54.81
CA ASN A 376 -71.80 -14.32 -55.14
C ASN A 376 -72.70 -14.60 -53.95
N THR A 377 -73.32 -13.56 -53.37
CA THR A 377 -74.59 -13.71 -52.64
C THR A 377 -75.41 -12.42 -52.72
N GLU A 378 -76.38 -12.38 -53.63
CA GLU A 378 -77.48 -11.42 -53.62
C GLU A 378 -78.41 -11.66 -52.42
N GLY A 379 -78.75 -10.60 -51.69
CA GLY A 379 -79.76 -10.64 -50.62
C GLY A 379 -80.01 -9.27 -49.99
N GLN A 380 -81.05 -8.58 -50.46
CA GLN A 380 -81.49 -7.26 -50.02
C GLN A 380 -82.01 -7.23 -48.57
N GLY A 381 -81.66 -6.20 -47.79
CA GLY A 381 -82.32 -5.89 -46.53
C GLY A 381 -81.58 -4.87 -45.66
N ILE A 382 -82.17 -3.69 -45.46
CA ILE A 382 -81.65 -2.63 -44.58
C ILE A 382 -81.87 -3.06 -43.13
N GLY A 383 -80.78 -3.46 -42.47
CA GLY A 383 -80.75 -3.91 -41.08
C GLY A 383 -79.50 -4.74 -40.82
N ILE A 384 -78.32 -4.10 -40.92
CA ILE A 384 -76.99 -4.70 -40.71
C ILE A 384 -76.88 -6.08 -41.39
N LEU A 385 -76.64 -6.11 -42.71
CA LEU A 385 -76.30 -7.36 -43.38
C LEU A 385 -75.11 -8.00 -42.64
N THR A 386 -75.36 -9.09 -41.92
CA THR A 386 -74.32 -10.01 -41.52
C THR A 386 -73.80 -10.66 -42.79
N THR A 387 -72.89 -10.00 -43.49
CA THR A 387 -72.13 -10.65 -44.57
C THR A 387 -71.54 -11.94 -44.00
N PRO A 388 -71.52 -13.06 -44.75
CA PRO A 388 -70.95 -14.33 -44.28
C PRO A 388 -69.51 -14.15 -43.75
N GLN A 389 -68.80 -13.13 -44.26
CA GLN A 389 -67.49 -12.64 -43.81
C GLN A 389 -67.44 -12.32 -42.31
N PHE A 390 -68.43 -11.62 -41.75
CA PHE A 390 -68.42 -11.23 -40.33
C PHE A 390 -68.57 -12.44 -39.40
N ARG A 391 -69.46 -13.39 -39.75
CA ARG A 391 -69.65 -14.62 -38.97
C ARG A 391 -68.46 -15.58 -39.10
N LEU A 392 -67.84 -15.64 -40.28
CA LEU A 392 -66.67 -16.47 -40.55
C LEU A 392 -65.42 -15.95 -39.83
N TYR A 393 -65.24 -14.63 -39.75
CA TYR A 393 -64.17 -14.00 -38.96
C TYR A 393 -64.18 -14.48 -37.50
N TRP A 394 -65.35 -14.44 -36.85
CA TRP A 394 -65.49 -14.91 -35.47
C TRP A 394 -65.32 -16.44 -35.34
N ALA A 395 -65.78 -17.21 -36.33
CA ALA A 395 -65.64 -18.66 -36.35
C ALA A 395 -64.17 -19.14 -36.45
N ILE A 396 -63.29 -18.36 -37.07
CA ILE A 396 -61.86 -18.71 -37.22
C ILE A 396 -61.00 -18.06 -36.13
N THR A 397 -61.29 -16.82 -35.75
CA THR A 397 -60.47 -16.06 -34.78
C THR A 397 -60.55 -16.65 -33.37
N ILE A 398 -61.74 -17.05 -32.91
CA ILE A 398 -61.94 -17.64 -31.58
C ILE A 398 -61.13 -18.94 -31.41
N PRO A 399 -61.22 -19.97 -32.27
CA PRO A 399 -60.41 -21.17 -32.09
C PRO A 399 -58.90 -20.90 -32.22
N LEU A 400 -58.49 -19.98 -33.09
CA LEU A 400 -57.06 -19.65 -33.24
C LEU A 400 -56.50 -18.98 -31.96
N THR A 401 -57.25 -18.08 -31.33
CA THR A 401 -56.87 -17.51 -30.03
C THR A 401 -56.84 -18.57 -28.92
N VAL A 402 -57.79 -19.50 -28.89
CA VAL A 402 -57.76 -20.61 -27.93
C VAL A 402 -56.51 -21.49 -28.13
N ILE A 403 -56.14 -21.79 -29.37
CA ILE A 403 -54.93 -22.57 -29.70
C ILE A 403 -53.67 -21.84 -29.24
N THR A 404 -53.55 -20.52 -29.45
CA THR A 404 -52.36 -19.77 -28.99
C THR A 404 -52.22 -19.77 -27.47
N PHE A 405 -53.33 -19.65 -26.73
CA PHE A 405 -53.32 -19.77 -25.28
C PHE A 405 -52.94 -21.18 -24.81
N ILE A 406 -53.51 -22.24 -25.41
CA ILE A 406 -53.17 -23.63 -25.07
C ILE A 406 -51.68 -23.89 -25.28
N LEU A 407 -51.12 -23.45 -26.40
CA LEU A 407 -49.69 -23.60 -26.71
C LEU A 407 -48.82 -22.87 -25.69
N TYR A 408 -49.21 -21.65 -25.29
CA TYR A 408 -48.51 -20.90 -24.25
C TYR A 408 -48.56 -21.60 -22.88
N PHE A 409 -49.74 -22.05 -22.43
CA PHE A 409 -49.87 -22.76 -21.16
C PHE A 409 -49.07 -24.06 -21.14
N MET A 410 -49.11 -24.82 -22.24
CA MET A 410 -48.31 -26.05 -22.39
C MET A 410 -46.81 -25.76 -22.30
N TRP A 411 -46.33 -24.70 -22.95
CA TRP A 411 -44.93 -24.27 -22.86
C TRP A 411 -44.55 -23.72 -21.47
N ALA A 412 -45.44 -22.95 -20.85
CA ALA A 412 -45.24 -22.39 -19.51
C ALA A 412 -45.14 -23.49 -18.45
N GLU A 413 -46.00 -24.51 -18.52
CA GLU A 413 -45.99 -25.64 -17.60
C GLU A 413 -44.76 -26.53 -17.81
N PHE A 414 -44.42 -26.84 -19.07
CA PHE A 414 -43.22 -27.62 -19.40
C PHE A 414 -41.92 -26.90 -18.99
N SER A 415 -41.83 -25.59 -19.19
CA SER A 415 -40.67 -24.79 -18.77
C SER A 415 -40.63 -24.52 -17.26
N SER A 416 -41.78 -24.53 -16.58
CA SER A 416 -41.86 -24.51 -15.10
C SER A 416 -41.35 -25.84 -14.51
N PHE A 417 -41.68 -26.97 -15.14
CA PHE A 417 -41.20 -28.28 -14.76
C PHE A 417 -39.66 -28.37 -14.82
N ASP A 418 -39.01 -27.88 -15.87
CA ASP A 418 -37.53 -27.81 -15.95
C ASP A 418 -36.92 -26.91 -14.84
N ARG A 419 -37.59 -25.81 -14.48
CA ARG A 419 -37.14 -24.93 -13.38
C ARG A 419 -37.33 -25.59 -12.00
N SER A 420 -38.38 -26.39 -11.81
CA SER A 420 -38.62 -27.13 -10.57
C SER A 420 -37.60 -28.26 -10.39
N GLN A 421 -37.30 -29.01 -11.44
CA GLN A 421 -36.24 -30.02 -11.50
C GLN A 421 -34.87 -29.42 -11.21
N ARG A 422 -34.51 -28.25 -11.76
CA ARG A 422 -33.24 -27.57 -11.44
C ARG A 422 -33.15 -27.08 -9.99
N ARG A 423 -34.27 -26.64 -9.39
CA ARG A 423 -34.33 -26.23 -7.99
C ARG A 423 -34.24 -27.42 -7.05
N GLU A 424 -34.88 -28.53 -7.39
CA GLU A 424 -34.78 -29.79 -6.65
C GLU A 424 -33.41 -30.44 -6.79
N ARG A 425 -32.77 -30.40 -7.97
CA ARG A 425 -31.37 -30.85 -8.14
C ARG A 425 -30.38 -30.08 -7.26
N LYS A 426 -30.60 -28.77 -7.02
CA LYS A 426 -29.80 -27.97 -6.07
C LYS A 426 -30.15 -28.27 -4.60
N ARG A 427 -31.40 -28.64 -4.31
CA ARG A 427 -31.89 -28.95 -2.96
C ARG A 427 -31.51 -30.36 -2.49
N TRP A 428 -31.35 -31.29 -3.44
CA TRP A 428 -31.00 -32.71 -3.22
C TRP A 428 -29.51 -33.03 -3.45
N GLY A 429 -28.63 -32.01 -3.49
CA GLY A 429 -27.18 -32.19 -3.39
C GLY A 429 -26.62 -33.37 -4.19
N PHE A 430 -26.69 -33.31 -5.53
CA PHE A 430 -26.01 -34.31 -6.36
C PHE A 430 -24.51 -34.37 -6.01
N PRO A 431 -23.91 -35.58 -5.98
CA PRO A 431 -22.55 -35.78 -5.50
C PRO A 431 -21.55 -34.92 -6.29
N ARG A 432 -20.74 -34.14 -5.56
CA ARG A 432 -19.67 -33.31 -6.12
C ARG A 432 -18.75 -34.16 -7.01
N THR A 433 -18.59 -33.75 -8.26
CA THR A 433 -17.58 -34.29 -9.17
C THR A 433 -16.17 -34.05 -8.61
N GLU A 434 -15.21 -34.91 -8.94
CA GLU A 434 -13.83 -34.81 -8.42
C GLU A 434 -13.16 -33.45 -8.66
N SER A 435 -13.55 -32.74 -9.73
CA SER A 435 -13.11 -31.38 -10.02
C SER A 435 -13.42 -30.37 -8.91
N MET A 436 -14.56 -30.51 -8.21
CA MET A 436 -14.93 -29.62 -7.10
C MET A 436 -14.21 -29.95 -5.79
N LYS A 437 -13.77 -31.21 -5.59
CA LYS A 437 -12.92 -31.59 -4.45
C LYS A 437 -11.52 -30.99 -4.57
N ALA A 438 -11.01 -30.85 -5.79
CA ALA A 438 -9.75 -30.16 -6.06
C ALA A 438 -9.85 -28.66 -5.70
N GLU A 439 -10.97 -28.02 -6.02
CA GLU A 439 -11.20 -26.60 -5.73
C GLU A 439 -11.36 -26.29 -4.22
N GLU A 440 -11.85 -27.25 -3.44
CA GLU A 440 -12.00 -27.13 -1.98
C GLU A 440 -10.68 -27.31 -1.21
N ARG A 441 -9.67 -27.96 -1.82
CA ARG A 441 -8.29 -27.98 -1.30
C ARG A 441 -7.59 -26.62 -1.46
N THR A 442 -8.01 -25.81 -2.42
CA THR A 442 -7.47 -24.46 -2.67
C THR A 442 -8.22 -23.33 -1.97
N ARG A 443 -9.34 -23.60 -1.27
CA ARG A 443 -10.11 -22.55 -0.59
C ARG A 443 -9.47 -22.13 0.73
N SER A 444 -9.21 -20.83 0.87
CA SER A 444 -8.62 -20.24 2.07
C SER A 444 -9.53 -20.39 3.31
N PRO A 445 -8.97 -20.50 4.53
CA PRO A 445 -9.72 -20.72 5.77
C PRO A 445 -10.82 -19.67 6.03
N LEU A 446 -10.55 -18.42 5.65
CA LEU A 446 -11.48 -17.29 5.79
C LEU A 446 -12.80 -17.50 5.05
N GLN A 447 -12.75 -18.14 3.88
CA GLN A 447 -13.95 -18.39 3.07
C GLN A 447 -14.81 -19.52 3.66
N LYS A 448 -14.18 -20.51 4.32
CA LYS A 448 -14.90 -21.54 5.10
C LYS A 448 -15.61 -20.95 6.31
N PHE A 449 -14.96 -20.01 7.03
CA PHE A 449 -15.59 -19.33 8.15
C PHE A 449 -16.78 -18.46 7.74
N LYS A 450 -16.70 -17.78 6.59
CA LYS A 450 -17.80 -16.98 6.06
C LYS A 450 -19.03 -17.83 5.74
N ASP A 451 -18.83 -18.95 5.04
CA ASP A 451 -19.89 -19.92 4.72
C ASP A 451 -20.52 -20.53 5.99
N GLN A 452 -19.71 -20.84 7.01
CA GLN A 452 -20.22 -21.34 8.28
C GLN A 452 -21.10 -20.31 8.99
N ARG A 453 -20.70 -19.04 8.98
CA ARG A 453 -21.45 -17.95 9.61
C ARG A 453 -22.78 -17.70 8.91
N GLU A 454 -22.80 -17.75 7.58
CA GLU A 454 -24.04 -17.63 6.79
C GLU A 454 -24.99 -18.79 7.08
N ARG A 455 -24.50 -20.03 7.11
CA ARG A 455 -25.33 -21.20 7.47
C ARG A 455 -25.94 -21.09 8.87
N MET A 456 -25.16 -20.63 9.86
CA MET A 456 -25.68 -20.41 11.21
C MET A 456 -26.75 -19.31 11.23
N SER A 457 -26.56 -18.24 10.47
CA SER A 457 -27.56 -17.16 10.37
C SER A 457 -28.89 -17.63 9.76
N GLU A 458 -28.84 -18.51 8.74
CA GLU A 458 -30.04 -19.10 8.15
C GLU A 458 -30.77 -20.04 9.12
N VAL A 459 -30.02 -20.83 9.91
CA VAL A 459 -30.60 -21.71 10.93
C VAL A 459 -31.31 -20.89 11.99
N TYR A 460 -30.70 -19.80 12.46
CA TYR A 460 -31.33 -18.87 13.41
C TYR A 460 -32.58 -18.20 12.83
N ALA A 461 -32.53 -17.77 11.56
CA ALA A 461 -33.69 -17.18 10.89
C ALA A 461 -34.86 -18.17 10.75
N ARG A 462 -34.56 -19.44 10.44
CA ARG A 462 -35.57 -20.51 10.36
C ARG A 462 -36.13 -20.88 11.73
N ALA A 463 -35.30 -20.92 12.78
CA ALA A 463 -35.75 -21.17 14.14
C ALA A 463 -36.68 -20.05 14.64
N LYS A 464 -36.33 -18.79 14.39
CA LYS A 464 -37.17 -17.63 14.72
C LYS A 464 -38.51 -17.66 13.98
N LYS A 465 -38.52 -18.06 12.71
CA LYS A 465 -39.74 -18.20 11.91
C LYS A 465 -40.64 -19.34 12.42
N ARG A 466 -40.06 -20.45 12.90
CA ARG A 466 -40.82 -21.53 13.57
C ARG A 466 -41.42 -21.06 14.90
N GLN A 467 -40.68 -20.33 15.71
CA GLN A 467 -41.19 -19.75 16.97
C GLN A 467 -42.37 -18.78 16.72
N SER A 468 -42.31 -17.96 15.66
CA SER A 468 -43.42 -17.06 15.32
C SER A 468 -44.68 -17.77 14.82
N LEU A 469 -44.54 -18.96 14.23
CA LEU A 469 -45.68 -19.77 13.79
C LEU A 469 -46.36 -20.49 14.96
N ILE A 470 -45.58 -20.99 15.92
CA ILE A 470 -46.09 -21.61 17.15
C ILE A 470 -46.87 -20.60 18.00
N TRP A 471 -46.39 -19.36 18.11
CA TRP A 471 -47.09 -18.26 18.79
C TRP A 471 -48.39 -17.83 18.10
N ARG A 472 -48.53 -18.07 16.79
CA ARG A 472 -49.74 -17.72 16.04
C ARG A 472 -50.79 -18.83 16.12
N GLY A 473 -50.38 -20.10 16.14
CA GLY A 473 -51.27 -21.24 16.33
C GLY A 473 -51.90 -21.28 17.73
N GLY A 474 -51.15 -20.98 18.79
CA GLY A 474 -51.70 -20.93 20.16
C GLY A 474 -52.70 -19.79 20.40
N LYS A 475 -52.81 -18.83 19.48
CA LYS A 475 -53.76 -17.71 19.57
C LYS A 475 -55.08 -17.98 18.83
N GLU A 476 -55.10 -18.97 17.95
CA GLU A 476 -56.32 -19.45 17.27
C GLU A 476 -57.04 -20.51 18.10
N GLU A 477 -56.31 -21.35 18.86
CA GLU A 477 -56.90 -22.30 19.82
C GLU A 477 -57.63 -21.58 20.98
N SER A 478 -57.08 -20.47 21.48
CA SER A 478 -57.72 -19.70 22.56
C SER A 478 -58.98 -18.92 22.14
N MET A 479 -59.20 -18.74 20.84
CA MET A 479 -60.32 -17.95 20.31
C MET A 479 -61.54 -18.81 19.91
N ASN A 480 -61.35 -20.13 19.76
CA ASN A 480 -62.44 -21.07 19.49
C ASN A 480 -63.13 -21.59 20.77
N ASP A 481 -62.44 -21.64 21.91
CA ASP A 481 -63.04 -22.08 23.19
C ASP A 481 -63.96 -21.03 23.85
N GLU A 482 -63.90 -19.76 23.44
CA GLU A 482 -64.80 -18.70 23.95
C GLU A 482 -66.14 -18.60 23.20
N THR A 483 -66.40 -19.45 22.19
CA THR A 483 -67.62 -19.35 21.35
C THR A 483 -68.63 -20.48 21.58
N ILE A 484 -68.44 -21.38 22.56
CA ILE A 484 -69.36 -22.49 22.86
C ILE A 484 -69.74 -22.57 24.36
N ALA A 485 -69.77 -21.45 25.09
CA ALA A 485 -70.30 -21.39 26.47
C ALA A 485 -71.54 -20.51 26.58
#